data_AF-A0A183CCJ8-F1
#
_entry.id   AF-A0A183CCJ8-F1
#
_cell.length_a   1.000
_cell.length_b   1.000
_cell.length_c   1.000
_cell.angle_alpha   90.00
_cell.angle_beta   90.00
_cell.angle_gamma   90.00
#
_symmetry.space_group_name_H-M   'P 1'
#
loop_
_entity.id
_entity.type
_entity.pdbx_description
1 polymer ?
#
loop_
_entity_poly.entity_id
_entity_poly.type
_entity_poly.pdbx_seq_one_letter_code
_entity_poly.pdbx_strand_id
1 'polypeptide(L)'
;MFSEDLGPMTNLEPSIEVLLLRARLAKLEGQISSTSSCASFELLDFDGDAADTTGLHEKEELDQMKEKVKSTEELVVEQMEGQLMDLPTSSDGFELLTYDVDYLSLSSTGLRETKEQRETGVAELEKQNVLQQEKVKLEEYQNEQQLNIGGLQKTVATMREIGLNRWDSAACHKYLTLSEPNRLIVRLMAWGDGSVIAEKPIAKNPYFEVKILQTEKRRGHIFIGLATKQMPLDKLVGVHEGTYAYEDDGTFWGHEVDGCSHYTAHLFVDGSAADLFPCVTLRKSCAKIKANFGPNFKYNIADEI
;
A
#
# COMPACT_ATOMS: atom_id res chain seq x y z
N MET A 1 2.18 -31.82 53.07
CA MET A 1 1.18 -32.13 52.01
C MET A 1 0.29 -30.91 51.91
N PHE A 2 0.35 -30.05 50.90
CA PHE A 2 0.68 -30.25 49.49
C PHE A 2 1.46 -29.06 48.92
N SER A 3 2.44 -29.35 48.04
CA SER A 3 2.96 -28.42 47.05
C SER A 3 1.89 -28.15 46.00
N GLU A 4 1.80 -26.92 45.50
CA GLU A 4 1.29 -26.67 44.15
C GLU A 4 2.35 -25.94 43.33
N ASP A 5 2.45 -26.44 42.11
CA ASP A 5 3.55 -26.47 41.18
C ASP A 5 3.29 -25.40 40.12
N LEU A 6 4.15 -24.39 40.02
CA LEU A 6 4.10 -23.38 38.96
C LEU A 6 4.68 -23.97 37.67
N GLY A 7 3.83 -24.65 36.91
CA GLY A 7 4.16 -25.12 35.56
C GLY A 7 4.46 -23.96 34.59
N PRO A 8 5.27 -24.20 33.54
CA PRO A 8 5.72 -23.17 32.62
C PRO A 8 4.59 -22.73 31.67
N MET A 9 4.32 -21.42 31.63
CA MET A 9 3.41 -20.78 30.66
C MET A 9 3.91 -21.08 29.24
N THR A 10 3.18 -21.97 28.58
CA THR A 10 3.38 -22.40 27.19
C THR A 10 3.19 -21.25 26.21
N ASN A 11 4.08 -21.22 25.21
CA ASN A 11 4.04 -20.40 23.99
C ASN A 11 2.61 -20.14 23.48
N LEU A 12 2.19 -18.88 23.50
CA LEU A 12 1.04 -18.41 22.72
C LEU A 12 1.37 -18.59 21.23
N GLU A 13 0.56 -19.37 20.53
CA GLU A 13 0.59 -19.46 19.07
C GLU A 13 0.58 -18.04 18.47
N PRO A 14 1.46 -17.71 17.52
CA PRO A 14 1.42 -16.41 16.85
C PRO A 14 0.04 -16.22 16.21
N SER A 15 -0.58 -15.05 16.47
CA SER A 15 -1.84 -14.66 15.84
C SER A 15 -1.79 -14.91 14.32
N ILE A 16 -2.91 -15.36 13.74
CA ILE A 16 -3.06 -15.59 12.30
C ILE A 16 -2.59 -14.37 11.47
N GLU A 17 -2.72 -13.16 12.02
CA GLU A 17 -2.23 -11.92 11.40
C GLU A 17 -0.70 -11.89 11.25
N VAL A 18 0.05 -12.40 12.23
CA VAL A 18 1.53 -12.48 12.18
C VAL A 18 1.98 -13.48 11.12
N LEU A 19 1.28 -14.61 10.98
CA LEU A 19 1.55 -15.58 9.93
C LEU A 19 1.25 -15.00 8.54
N LEU A 20 0.17 -14.22 8.40
CA LEU A 20 -0.20 -13.56 7.14
C LEU A 20 0.79 -12.45 6.76
N LEU A 21 1.28 -11.69 7.74
CA LEU A 21 2.32 -10.66 7.56
C LEU A 21 3.64 -11.29 7.11
N ARG A 22 4.10 -12.37 7.75
CA ARG A 22 5.31 -13.09 7.35
C ARG A 22 5.21 -13.66 5.94
N ALA A 23 4.05 -14.20 5.56
CA ALA A 23 3.82 -14.71 4.20
C ALA A 23 3.86 -13.59 3.13
N ARG A 24 3.41 -12.38 3.47
CA ARG A 24 3.49 -11.21 2.58
C ARG A 24 4.91 -10.68 2.43
N LEU A 25 5.70 -10.63 3.52
CA LEU A 25 7.11 -10.23 3.48
C LEU A 25 7.94 -11.18 2.62
N ALA A 26 7.80 -12.49 2.82
CA ALA A 26 8.50 -13.50 2.01
C ALA A 26 8.16 -13.40 0.51
N LYS A 27 6.92 -12.99 0.18
CA LYS A 27 6.50 -12.78 -1.22
C LYS A 27 7.11 -11.52 -1.84
N LEU A 28 7.31 -10.46 -1.05
CA LEU A 28 7.96 -9.23 -1.52
C LEU A 28 9.47 -9.42 -1.71
N GLU A 29 10.15 -10.14 -0.81
CA GLU A 29 11.59 -10.41 -0.92
C GLU A 29 11.93 -11.24 -2.18
N GLY A 30 11.02 -12.10 -2.63
CA GLY A 30 11.15 -12.82 -3.91
C GLY A 30 11.02 -11.96 -5.16
N GLN A 31 10.46 -10.74 -5.07
CA GLN A 31 10.25 -9.85 -6.21
C GLN A 31 11.38 -8.81 -6.40
N ILE A 32 12.23 -8.62 -5.39
CA ILE A 32 13.33 -7.64 -5.44
C ILE A 32 14.60 -8.23 -6.10
N SER A 33 14.73 -9.57 -6.19
CA SER A 33 15.88 -10.23 -6.82
C SER A 33 15.84 -10.34 -8.36
N SER A 34 14.81 -9.81 -9.06
CA SER A 34 14.68 -9.99 -10.52
C SER A 34 14.51 -8.73 -11.37
N THR A 35 14.77 -7.54 -10.84
CA THR A 35 14.88 -6.30 -11.65
C THR A 35 16.21 -5.59 -11.43
N SER A 36 17.29 -6.28 -11.78
CA SER A 36 18.57 -5.62 -12.09
C SER A 36 18.50 -5.05 -13.51
N SER A 37 18.41 -3.73 -13.62
CA SER A 37 18.85 -3.00 -14.82
C SER A 37 19.08 -1.52 -14.51
N CYS A 38 20.33 -1.21 -14.20
CA CYS A 38 21.09 0.03 -14.45
C CYS A 38 20.35 1.38 -14.55
N ALA A 39 20.66 2.27 -13.63
CA ALA A 39 21.08 3.63 -13.97
C ALA A 39 22.16 4.09 -12.97
N SER A 40 23.34 4.28 -13.52
CA SER A 40 24.55 4.89 -12.94
C SER A 40 24.28 6.29 -12.37
N PHE A 41 24.79 6.56 -11.18
CA PHE A 41 25.04 7.93 -10.72
C PHE A 41 26.46 8.03 -10.17
N GLU A 42 27.21 8.95 -10.77
CA GLU A 42 28.60 9.26 -10.50
C GLU A 42 28.78 9.84 -9.09
N LEU A 43 29.80 9.35 -8.39
CA LEU A 43 30.35 9.96 -7.18
C LEU A 43 31.16 11.20 -7.59
N LEU A 44 30.74 12.36 -7.10
CA LEU A 44 31.61 13.53 -7.01
C LEU A 44 31.95 13.74 -5.53
N ASP A 45 33.24 13.62 -5.25
CA ASP A 45 33.84 13.95 -3.96
C ASP A 45 33.62 15.44 -3.67
N PHE A 46 33.02 15.73 -2.51
CA PHE A 46 32.95 17.08 -1.97
C PHE A 46 33.72 17.11 -0.66
N ASP A 47 34.97 17.57 -0.75
CA ASP A 47 35.79 17.95 0.39
C ASP A 47 35.08 19.08 1.16
N GLY A 48 34.60 18.73 2.36
CA GLY A 48 33.92 19.63 3.27
C GLY A 48 34.50 19.51 4.67
N ASP A 49 35.67 20.14 4.84
CA ASP A 49 36.39 20.30 6.10
C ASP A 49 35.57 21.14 7.08
N ALA A 50 35.04 20.51 8.13
CA ALA A 50 34.47 21.17 9.29
C ALA A 50 34.88 20.39 10.54
N ALA A 51 36.06 20.73 11.05
CA ALA A 51 36.60 20.25 12.30
C ALA A 51 35.61 20.49 13.45
N ASP A 52 35.03 19.41 13.95
CA ASP A 52 34.35 19.36 15.24
C ASP A 52 35.41 19.29 16.35
N THR A 53 35.85 20.47 16.80
CA THR A 53 36.83 20.63 17.87
C THR A 53 36.27 20.37 19.27
N THR A 54 35.02 19.88 19.41
CA THR A 54 34.40 19.66 20.73
C THR A 54 34.54 18.23 21.23
N GLY A 55 34.49 17.23 20.36
CA GLY A 55 34.60 15.81 20.76
C GLY A 55 36.01 15.34 21.14
N LEU A 56 37.07 16.00 20.67
CA LEU A 56 38.45 15.62 20.99
C LEU A 56 38.83 16.02 22.43
N HIS A 57 38.38 17.18 22.89
CA HIS A 57 38.72 17.66 24.24
C HIS A 57 38.04 16.81 25.34
N GLU A 58 36.80 16.38 25.13
CA GLU A 58 36.08 15.53 26.10
C GLU A 58 36.66 14.11 26.16
N LYS A 59 37.13 13.58 25.02
CA LYS A 59 37.73 12.24 24.96
C LYS A 59 39.12 12.22 25.61
N GLU A 60 39.91 13.28 25.40
CA GLU A 60 41.23 13.43 26.00
C GLU A 60 41.14 13.68 27.51
N GLU A 61 40.13 14.42 27.99
CA GLU A 61 39.83 14.55 29.42
C GLU A 61 39.38 13.21 30.04
N LEU A 62 38.56 12.42 29.34
CA LEU A 62 38.10 11.12 29.82
C LEU A 62 39.25 10.11 29.94
N ASP A 63 40.18 10.10 28.98
CA ASP A 63 41.35 9.22 29.02
C ASP A 63 42.34 9.66 30.11
N GLN A 64 42.50 10.97 30.34
CA GLN A 64 43.32 11.49 31.43
C GLN A 64 42.71 11.20 32.82
N MET A 65 41.37 11.16 32.91
CA MET A 65 40.65 10.80 34.13
C MET A 65 40.77 9.29 34.41
N LYS A 66 40.74 8.44 33.38
CA LYS A 66 40.94 6.99 33.52
C LYS A 66 42.37 6.63 33.96
N GLU A 67 43.38 7.28 33.38
CA GLU A 67 44.79 7.11 33.80
C GLU A 67 44.99 7.53 35.26
N LYS A 68 44.38 8.64 35.69
CA LYS A 68 44.42 9.08 37.09
C LYS A 68 43.76 8.08 38.03
N VAL A 69 42.59 7.55 37.68
CA VAL A 69 41.90 6.54 38.49
C VAL A 69 42.76 5.28 38.65
N LYS A 70 43.36 4.81 37.55
CA LYS A 70 44.24 3.64 37.56
C LYS A 70 45.50 3.85 38.40
N SER A 71 46.12 5.02 38.29
CA SER A 71 47.28 5.39 39.11
C SER A 71 46.92 5.49 40.61
N THR A 72 45.74 6.01 40.94
CA THR A 72 45.27 6.02 42.34
C THR A 72 44.93 4.63 42.87
N GLU A 73 44.40 3.73 42.04
CA GLU A 73 44.18 2.33 42.43
C GLU A 73 45.51 1.62 42.71
N GLU A 74 46.51 1.77 41.84
CA GLU A 74 47.85 1.17 42.06
C GLU A 74 48.53 1.73 43.32
N LEU A 75 48.40 3.03 43.60
CA LEU A 75 48.96 3.65 44.81
C LEU A 75 48.29 3.15 46.10
N VAL A 76 46.97 2.92 46.07
CA VAL A 76 46.22 2.38 47.22
C VAL A 76 46.57 0.91 47.44
N VAL A 77 46.80 0.14 46.37
CA VAL A 77 47.26 -1.26 46.46
C VAL A 77 48.68 -1.34 47.03
N GLU A 78 49.64 -0.54 46.54
CA GLU A 78 51.00 -0.50 47.12
C GLU A 78 51.00 -0.04 48.58
N GLN A 79 50.14 0.91 48.94
CA GLN A 79 50.01 1.39 50.31
C GLN A 79 49.40 0.34 51.25
N MET A 80 48.48 -0.50 50.76
CA MET A 80 47.96 -1.66 51.50
C MET A 80 48.99 -2.79 51.61
N GLU A 81 49.78 -3.06 50.57
CA GLU A 81 50.83 -4.09 50.59
C GLU A 81 52.00 -3.71 51.51
N GLY A 82 52.38 -2.42 51.54
CA GLY A 82 53.40 -1.90 52.46
C GLY A 82 53.01 -2.00 53.94
N GLN A 83 51.72 -2.00 54.25
CA GLN A 83 51.21 -2.20 55.61
C GLN A 83 51.13 -3.69 56.01
N LEU A 84 51.22 -4.63 55.05
CA LEU A 84 51.08 -6.07 55.30
C LEU A 84 52.40 -6.77 55.67
N MET A 85 53.56 -6.12 55.47
CA MET A 85 54.90 -6.72 55.69
C MET A 85 55.45 -6.56 57.12
N ASP A 86 54.80 -5.77 57.99
CA ASP A 86 55.24 -5.52 59.37
C ASP A 86 54.32 -6.17 60.44
N LEU A 87 53.62 -7.26 60.10
CA LEU A 87 52.77 -7.96 61.06
C LEU A 87 53.53 -9.06 61.84
N PRO A 88 53.46 -9.09 63.19
CA PRO A 88 54.13 -10.13 63.97
C PRO A 88 53.47 -11.50 63.73
N THR A 89 54.28 -12.52 63.45
CA THR A 89 53.89 -13.94 63.55
C THR A 89 53.63 -14.32 65.01
N SER A 90 52.48 -13.89 65.52
CA SER A 90 51.93 -14.30 66.81
C SER A 90 50.52 -14.82 66.59
N SER A 91 50.24 -15.98 67.18
CA SER A 91 49.00 -16.76 67.03
C SER A 91 47.72 -16.03 67.49
N ASP A 92 47.84 -14.85 68.10
CA ASP A 92 46.70 -14.02 68.57
C ASP A 92 46.24 -12.95 67.55
N GLY A 93 46.90 -12.85 66.39
CA GLY A 93 46.55 -11.87 65.34
C GLY A 93 45.50 -12.32 64.32
N PHE A 94 45.01 -13.56 64.42
CA PHE A 94 44.14 -14.16 63.41
C PHE A 94 42.69 -13.62 63.44
N GLU A 95 42.28 -12.98 64.55
CA GLU A 95 40.91 -12.48 64.74
C GLU A 95 40.74 -10.98 64.37
N LEU A 96 41.85 -10.24 64.19
CA LEU A 96 41.82 -8.83 63.79
C LEU A 96 41.92 -8.67 62.26
N LEU A 97 42.66 -9.55 61.58
CA LEU A 97 42.80 -9.54 60.11
C LEU A 97 41.57 -10.05 59.36
N THR A 98 40.73 -10.87 60.00
CA THR A 98 39.47 -11.34 59.40
C THR A 98 38.48 -10.19 59.21
N TYR A 99 38.47 -9.22 60.14
CA TYR A 99 37.58 -8.06 60.08
C TYR A 99 37.88 -7.15 58.87
N ASP A 100 39.15 -6.90 58.59
CA ASP A 100 39.56 -6.04 57.46
C ASP A 100 39.35 -6.73 56.10
N VAL A 101 39.57 -8.05 56.01
CA VAL A 101 39.27 -8.86 54.82
C VAL A 101 37.76 -8.92 54.56
N ASP A 102 36.94 -9.07 55.60
CA ASP A 102 35.47 -9.07 55.49
C ASP A 102 34.93 -7.68 55.06
N TYR A 103 35.52 -6.59 55.57
CA TYR A 103 35.15 -5.22 55.19
C TYR A 103 35.51 -4.89 53.73
N LEU A 104 36.71 -5.28 53.28
CA LEU A 104 37.13 -5.16 51.89
C LEU A 104 36.29 -6.02 50.95
N SER A 105 35.99 -7.27 51.37
CA SER A 105 35.08 -8.16 50.65
C SER A 105 33.70 -7.52 50.45
N LEU A 106 33.10 -6.96 51.51
CA LEU A 106 31.82 -6.24 51.45
C LEU A 106 31.86 -5.03 50.51
N SER A 107 32.95 -4.27 50.52
CA SER A 107 33.12 -3.09 49.65
C SER A 107 33.26 -3.49 48.18
N SER A 108 33.96 -4.60 47.91
CA SER A 108 34.14 -5.15 46.56
C SER A 108 32.83 -5.69 45.98
N THR A 109 32.00 -6.33 46.81
CA THR A 109 30.68 -6.82 46.41
C THR A 109 29.73 -5.65 46.11
N GLY A 110 29.73 -4.60 46.93
CA GLY A 110 28.92 -3.40 46.66
C GLY A 110 29.34 -2.65 45.38
N LEU A 111 30.64 -2.58 45.08
CA LEU A 111 31.13 -2.00 43.83
C LEU A 111 30.75 -2.85 42.61
N ARG A 112 30.73 -4.17 42.77
CA ARG A 112 30.34 -5.12 41.73
C ARG A 112 28.84 -5.07 41.45
N GLU A 113 28.00 -4.99 42.47
CA GLU A 113 26.55 -4.82 42.35
C GLU A 113 26.19 -3.48 41.69
N THR A 114 26.86 -2.39 42.06
CA THR A 114 26.63 -1.07 41.43
C THR A 114 27.09 -1.03 39.97
N LYS A 115 28.18 -1.75 39.64
CA LYS A 115 28.63 -1.91 38.24
C LYS A 115 27.62 -2.73 37.43
N GLU A 116 27.15 -3.86 37.95
CA GLU A 116 26.13 -4.69 37.30
C GLU A 116 24.81 -3.91 37.10
N GLN A 117 24.35 -3.14 38.09
CA GLN A 117 23.17 -2.28 37.94
C GLN A 117 23.35 -1.20 36.86
N ARG A 118 24.55 -0.61 36.75
CA ARG A 118 24.86 0.37 35.71
C ARG A 118 24.89 -0.26 34.33
N GLU A 119 25.49 -1.43 34.17
CA GLU A 119 25.52 -2.20 32.92
C GLU A 119 24.10 -2.59 32.48
N THR A 120 23.26 -3.03 33.44
CA THR A 120 21.85 -3.36 33.18
C THR A 120 21.06 -2.12 32.73
N GLY A 121 21.27 -0.97 33.39
CA GLY A 121 20.61 0.29 33.03
C GLY A 121 21.05 0.82 31.64
N VAL A 122 22.32 0.65 31.27
CA VAL A 122 22.82 0.99 29.93
C VAL A 122 22.14 0.12 28.86
N ALA A 123 22.04 -1.19 29.08
CA ALA A 123 21.38 -2.10 28.14
C ALA A 123 19.88 -1.78 27.96
N GLU A 124 19.20 -1.30 29.02
CA GLU A 124 17.80 -0.89 28.94
C GLU A 124 17.62 0.44 28.20
N LEU A 125 18.53 1.40 28.40
CA LEU A 125 18.57 2.65 27.65
C LEU A 125 18.83 2.42 26.16
N GLU A 126 19.73 1.50 25.82
CA GLU A 126 19.99 1.11 24.43
C GLU A 126 18.74 0.50 23.77
N LYS A 127 18.03 -0.39 24.47
CA LYS A 127 16.76 -0.94 23.99
C LYS A 127 15.69 0.14 23.79
N GLN A 128 15.57 1.09 24.72
CA GLN A 128 14.65 2.21 24.55
C GLN A 128 15.02 3.08 23.35
N ASN A 129 16.30 3.33 23.11
CA ASN A 129 16.76 4.11 21.96
C ASN A 129 16.44 3.40 20.64
N VAL A 130 16.68 2.09 20.54
CA VAL A 130 16.29 1.29 19.37
C VAL A 130 14.77 1.35 19.14
N LEU A 131 13.97 1.17 20.19
CA LEU A 131 12.52 1.24 20.10
C LEU A 131 12.04 2.63 19.64
N GLN A 132 12.68 3.70 20.13
CA GLN A 132 12.37 5.06 19.74
C GLN A 132 12.70 5.31 18.26
N GLN A 133 13.82 4.78 17.77
CA GLN A 133 14.19 4.86 16.35
C GLN A 133 13.21 4.08 15.46
N GLU A 134 12.78 2.89 15.86
CA GLU A 134 11.78 2.12 15.11
C GLU A 134 10.43 2.84 15.06
N LYS A 135 10.03 3.49 16.16
CA LYS A 135 8.80 4.29 16.20
C LYS A 135 8.83 5.44 15.21
N VAL A 136 9.94 6.17 15.14
CA VAL A 136 10.11 7.28 14.17
C VAL A 136 10.01 6.77 12.73
N LYS A 137 10.70 5.66 12.40
CA LYS A 137 10.64 5.06 11.07
C LYS A 137 9.23 4.61 10.69
N LEU A 138 8.48 4.06 11.65
CA LEU A 138 7.10 3.63 11.41
C LEU A 138 6.17 4.83 11.15
N GLU A 139 6.39 5.94 11.86
CA GLU A 139 5.63 7.18 11.70
C GLU A 139 5.92 7.85 10.35
N GLU A 140 7.18 7.89 9.91
CA GLU A 140 7.58 8.33 8.57
C GLU A 140 6.89 7.51 7.48
N TYR A 141 6.96 6.18 7.57
CA TYR A 141 6.31 5.29 6.63
C TYR A 141 4.79 5.50 6.58
N GLN A 142 4.15 5.66 7.74
CA GLN A 142 2.72 5.93 7.81
C GLN A 142 2.36 7.27 7.14
N ASN A 143 3.16 8.31 7.35
CA ASN A 143 2.96 9.63 6.75
C ASN A 143 3.15 9.58 5.22
N GLU A 144 4.17 8.87 4.72
CA GLU A 144 4.35 8.64 3.29
C GLU A 144 3.15 7.94 2.67
N GLN A 145 2.62 6.89 3.33
CA GLN A 145 1.43 6.19 2.85
C GLN A 145 0.19 7.09 2.83
N GLN A 146 -0.02 7.92 3.86
CA GLN A 146 -1.12 8.88 3.87
C GLN A 146 -1.00 9.91 2.74
N LEU A 147 0.21 10.41 2.48
CA LEU A 147 0.48 11.37 1.41
C LEU A 147 0.22 10.74 0.03
N ASN A 148 0.66 9.49 -0.18
CA ASN A 148 0.39 8.73 -1.39
C ASN A 148 -1.12 8.51 -1.62
N ILE A 149 -1.86 8.16 -0.58
CA ILE A 149 -3.32 8.01 -0.65
C ILE A 149 -3.98 9.35 -1.02
N GLY A 150 -3.54 10.46 -0.43
CA GLY A 150 -4.03 11.79 -0.76
C GLY A 150 -3.77 12.18 -2.22
N GLY A 151 -2.56 11.91 -2.72
CA GLY A 151 -2.20 12.13 -4.13
C GLY A 151 -3.04 11.29 -5.10
N LEU A 152 -3.25 10.00 -4.78
CA LEU A 152 -4.13 9.10 -5.56
C LEU A 152 -5.58 9.59 -5.57
N GLN A 153 -6.13 9.98 -4.42
CA GLN A 153 -7.48 10.52 -4.33
C GLN A 153 -7.63 11.81 -5.16
N LYS A 154 -6.63 12.70 -5.12
CA LYS A 154 -6.59 13.92 -5.94
C LYS A 154 -6.54 13.58 -7.43
N THR A 155 -5.74 12.59 -7.82
CA THR A 155 -5.65 12.10 -9.20
C THR A 155 -6.99 11.54 -9.69
N VAL A 156 -7.64 10.71 -8.87
CA VAL A 156 -8.98 10.17 -9.17
C VAL A 156 -10.02 11.28 -9.26
N ALA A 157 -9.97 12.30 -8.41
CA ALA A 157 -10.85 13.46 -8.49
C ALA A 157 -10.62 14.25 -9.79
N THR A 158 -9.36 14.54 -10.15
CA THR A 158 -9.04 15.18 -11.43
C THR A 158 -9.45 14.31 -12.63
N MET A 159 -9.32 12.98 -12.58
CA MET A 159 -9.82 12.09 -13.64
C MET A 159 -11.35 12.15 -13.78
N ARG A 160 -12.09 12.38 -12.69
CA ARG A 160 -13.54 12.64 -12.76
C ARG A 160 -13.85 13.98 -13.42
N GLU A 161 -13.04 15.00 -13.19
CA GLU A 161 -13.18 16.35 -13.77
C GLU A 161 -12.71 16.44 -15.23
N ILE A 162 -11.68 15.67 -15.61
CA ILE A 162 -11.16 15.56 -17.00
C ILE A 162 -12.22 15.01 -17.97
N GLY A 163 -13.37 14.56 -17.46
CA GLY A 163 -14.57 14.41 -18.25
C GLY A 163 -14.49 13.22 -19.21
N LEU A 164 -13.93 12.10 -18.74
CA LEU A 164 -14.15 10.81 -19.38
C LEU A 164 -15.66 10.59 -19.55
N ASN A 165 -16.03 10.04 -20.71
CA ASN A 165 -17.45 9.82 -21.01
C ASN A 165 -18.04 8.81 -20.00
N ARG A 166 -19.34 8.90 -19.79
CA ARG A 166 -20.10 8.05 -18.86
C ARG A 166 -21.56 8.00 -19.30
N TRP A 167 -22.34 7.10 -18.72
CA TRP A 167 -23.77 7.04 -18.98
C TRP A 167 -24.49 8.27 -18.43
N ASP A 168 -25.33 8.88 -19.25
CA ASP A 168 -26.12 10.05 -18.89
C ASP A 168 -27.33 9.60 -18.07
N SER A 169 -27.39 10.03 -16.81
CA SER A 169 -28.53 9.69 -15.94
C SER A 169 -29.84 10.33 -16.42
N ALA A 170 -29.79 11.43 -17.15
CA ALA A 170 -30.98 12.05 -17.75
C ALA A 170 -31.43 11.31 -19.03
N ALA A 171 -30.51 10.67 -19.74
CA ALA A 171 -30.80 9.85 -20.92
C ALA A 171 -30.74 8.34 -20.60
N CYS A 172 -31.35 7.94 -19.48
CA CYS A 172 -31.39 6.57 -18.99
C CYS A 172 -32.84 6.11 -18.75
N HIS A 173 -33.26 5.01 -19.36
CA HIS A 173 -34.60 4.48 -19.16
C HIS A 173 -34.85 4.06 -17.71
N LYS A 174 -36.08 4.24 -17.22
CA LYS A 174 -36.49 3.95 -15.82
C LYS A 174 -36.31 2.50 -15.36
N TYR A 175 -36.18 1.55 -16.29
CA TYR A 175 -35.91 0.14 -15.98
C TYR A 175 -34.43 -0.16 -15.76
N LEU A 176 -33.55 0.79 -16.11
CA LEU A 176 -32.12 0.69 -15.91
C LEU A 176 -31.72 1.42 -14.63
N THR A 177 -30.67 0.89 -13.99
CA THR A 177 -30.02 1.53 -12.85
C THR A 177 -28.53 1.67 -13.15
N LEU A 178 -28.01 2.89 -12.93
CA LEU A 178 -26.60 3.22 -13.06
C LEU A 178 -25.91 3.07 -11.72
N SER A 179 -24.70 2.49 -11.71
CA SER A 179 -23.87 2.47 -10.51
C SER A 179 -23.13 3.79 -10.36
N GLU A 180 -23.46 4.53 -9.30
CA GLU A 180 -22.73 5.73 -8.89
C GLU A 180 -21.36 5.39 -8.29
N PRO A 181 -20.40 6.35 -8.27
CA PRO A 181 -20.48 7.70 -8.85
C PRO A 181 -20.09 7.78 -10.35
N ASN A 182 -19.46 6.72 -10.87
CA ASN A 182 -18.81 6.79 -12.18
C ASN A 182 -19.79 6.56 -13.35
N ARG A 183 -20.99 6.03 -13.09
CA ARG A 183 -22.02 5.73 -14.09
C ARG A 183 -21.47 4.98 -15.31
N LEU A 184 -20.62 3.98 -15.05
CA LEU A 184 -20.06 3.09 -16.08
C LEU A 184 -20.76 1.74 -16.12
N ILE A 185 -21.46 1.37 -15.05
CA ILE A 185 -22.14 0.08 -14.91
C ILE A 185 -23.64 0.32 -15.06
N VAL A 186 -24.27 -0.46 -15.92
CA VAL A 186 -25.72 -0.45 -16.18
C VAL A 186 -26.28 -1.80 -15.78
N ARG A 187 -27.40 -1.80 -15.05
CA ARG A 187 -28.14 -3.01 -14.69
C ARG A 187 -29.62 -2.82 -15.04
N LEU A 188 -30.21 -3.80 -15.72
CA LEU A 188 -31.66 -3.86 -15.91
C LEU A 188 -32.33 -4.44 -14.65
N MET A 189 -33.26 -3.69 -14.07
CA MET A 189 -33.94 -4.04 -12.81
C MET A 189 -35.37 -4.58 -13.03
N ALA A 190 -36.01 -4.21 -14.13
CA ALA A 190 -37.40 -4.55 -14.41
C ALA A 190 -37.56 -5.30 -15.73
N TRP A 191 -38.71 -5.96 -15.88
CA TRP A 191 -39.09 -6.63 -17.11
C TRP A 191 -39.45 -5.60 -18.18
N GLY A 192 -38.74 -5.64 -19.29
CA GLY A 192 -38.94 -4.75 -20.42
C GLY A 192 -37.64 -4.46 -21.13
N ASP A 193 -37.70 -3.44 -21.98
CA ASP A 193 -36.57 -2.94 -22.74
C ASP A 193 -36.20 -1.56 -22.16
N GLY A 194 -34.92 -1.28 -22.07
CA GLY A 194 -34.43 0.01 -21.59
C GLY A 194 -33.10 0.36 -22.22
N SER A 195 -33.04 1.58 -22.73
CA SER A 195 -31.84 2.15 -23.34
C SER A 195 -31.20 3.21 -22.46
N VAL A 196 -29.89 3.34 -22.60
CA VAL A 196 -29.11 4.41 -21.99
C VAL A 196 -28.11 4.96 -23.00
N ILE A 197 -28.00 6.29 -23.02
CA ILE A 197 -27.13 7.05 -23.92
C ILE A 197 -26.02 7.69 -23.08
N ALA A 198 -24.80 7.77 -23.62
CA ALA A 198 -23.70 8.42 -22.93
C ALA A 198 -23.83 9.96 -22.92
N GLU A 199 -23.13 10.64 -22.01
CA GLU A 199 -23.21 12.09 -21.86
C GLU A 199 -22.61 12.84 -23.06
N LYS A 200 -21.50 12.33 -23.59
CA LYS A 200 -20.76 12.94 -24.70
C LYS A 200 -20.86 12.10 -25.97
N PRO A 201 -20.85 12.74 -27.14
CA PRO A 201 -20.79 12.01 -28.38
C PRO A 201 -19.42 11.39 -28.58
N ILE A 202 -19.39 10.49 -29.53
CA ILE A 202 -18.21 9.82 -30.04
C ILE A 202 -17.40 10.85 -30.88
N ALA A 203 -16.09 10.95 -30.62
CA ALA A 203 -15.18 11.83 -31.40
C ALA A 203 -14.81 11.22 -32.77
N LYS A 204 -13.97 11.88 -33.58
CA LYS A 204 -13.70 11.48 -34.98
C LYS A 204 -13.12 10.06 -35.16
N ASN A 205 -12.40 9.52 -34.17
CA ASN A 205 -11.90 8.13 -34.10
C ASN A 205 -12.33 7.46 -32.78
N PRO A 206 -13.59 7.04 -32.66
CA PRO A 206 -14.22 6.84 -31.38
C PRO A 206 -14.38 5.36 -31.05
N TYR A 207 -13.59 4.89 -30.09
CA TYR A 207 -13.69 3.54 -29.58
C TYR A 207 -14.19 3.53 -28.16
N PHE A 208 -15.06 2.58 -27.84
CA PHE A 208 -15.46 2.26 -26.49
C PHE A 208 -15.66 0.76 -26.37
N GLU A 209 -15.42 0.22 -25.17
CA GLU A 209 -15.63 -1.19 -24.90
C GLU A 209 -16.80 -1.39 -23.95
N VAL A 210 -17.51 -2.50 -24.13
CA VAL A 210 -18.53 -2.95 -23.19
C VAL A 210 -18.17 -4.35 -22.71
N LYS A 211 -17.99 -4.48 -21.41
CA LYS A 211 -17.83 -5.76 -20.73
C LYS A 211 -19.18 -6.24 -20.22
N ILE A 212 -19.63 -7.39 -20.70
CA ILE A 212 -20.83 -8.07 -20.18
C ILE A 212 -20.45 -8.72 -18.84
N LEU A 213 -21.08 -8.30 -17.75
CA LEU A 213 -20.82 -8.78 -16.39
C LEU A 213 -21.81 -9.87 -15.96
N GLN A 214 -23.05 -9.74 -16.40
CA GLN A 214 -24.13 -10.68 -16.08
C GLN A 214 -25.10 -10.69 -17.26
N THR A 215 -25.50 -11.87 -17.70
CA THR A 215 -26.56 -12.07 -18.70
C THR A 215 -27.21 -13.43 -18.46
N GLU A 216 -28.38 -13.64 -19.04
CA GLU A 216 -29.03 -14.95 -19.04
C GLU A 216 -28.28 -15.93 -19.95
N LYS A 217 -28.59 -17.24 -19.86
CA LYS A 217 -27.99 -18.25 -20.76
C LYS A 217 -28.37 -18.03 -22.23
N ARG A 218 -29.50 -17.37 -22.48
CA ARG A 218 -29.97 -17.06 -23.84
C ARG A 218 -29.36 -15.73 -24.28
N ARG A 219 -28.96 -15.67 -25.55
CA ARG A 219 -28.48 -14.46 -26.24
C ARG A 219 -29.67 -13.71 -26.87
N GLY A 220 -29.44 -12.48 -27.32
CA GLY A 220 -30.43 -11.63 -27.98
C GLY A 220 -31.10 -10.62 -27.03
N HIS A 221 -30.32 -10.15 -26.05
CA HIS A 221 -30.77 -9.38 -24.89
C HIS A 221 -29.94 -8.12 -24.68
N ILE A 222 -28.80 -7.98 -25.35
CA ILE A 222 -27.89 -6.86 -25.20
C ILE A 222 -27.58 -6.29 -26.58
N PHE A 223 -27.94 -5.04 -26.78
CA PHE A 223 -27.65 -4.27 -27.99
C PHE A 223 -26.61 -3.20 -27.64
N ILE A 224 -25.47 -3.21 -28.33
CA ILE A 224 -24.38 -2.26 -28.11
C ILE A 224 -24.21 -1.48 -29.39
N GLY A 225 -24.30 -0.16 -29.33
CA GLY A 225 -24.44 0.62 -30.54
C GLY A 225 -24.24 2.11 -30.39
N LEU A 226 -24.69 2.81 -31.43
CA LEU A 226 -24.64 4.26 -31.57
C LEU A 226 -26.04 4.79 -31.86
N ALA A 227 -26.39 5.88 -31.20
CA ALA A 227 -27.66 6.55 -31.38
C ALA A 227 -27.51 8.06 -31.31
N THR A 228 -28.44 8.78 -31.93
CA THR A 228 -28.59 10.22 -31.72
C THR A 228 -29.18 10.49 -30.33
N LYS A 229 -28.95 11.69 -29.78
CA LYS A 229 -29.47 12.06 -28.45
C LYS A 229 -31.01 12.11 -28.39
N GLN A 230 -31.68 12.11 -29.54
CA GLN A 230 -33.15 12.11 -29.64
C GLN A 230 -33.77 10.70 -29.62
N MET A 231 -32.98 9.62 -29.64
CA MET A 231 -33.51 8.26 -29.65
C MET A 231 -34.41 8.03 -28.41
N PRO A 232 -35.67 7.58 -28.59
CA PRO A 232 -36.53 7.23 -27.46
C PRO A 232 -35.93 6.09 -26.63
N LEU A 233 -35.95 6.23 -25.30
CA LEU A 233 -35.25 5.32 -24.38
C LEU A 233 -35.98 3.97 -24.17
N ASP A 234 -37.22 3.85 -24.62
CA ASP A 234 -38.03 2.63 -24.66
C ASP A 234 -37.90 1.87 -26.00
N LYS A 235 -37.08 2.39 -26.93
CA LYS A 235 -36.75 1.76 -28.20
C LYS A 235 -35.34 1.16 -28.17
N LEU A 236 -35.14 0.15 -29.00
CA LEU A 236 -33.87 -0.58 -29.07
C LEU A 236 -32.92 0.13 -30.03
N VAL A 237 -31.68 0.30 -29.59
CA VAL A 237 -30.60 0.76 -30.46
C VAL A 237 -30.37 -0.25 -31.59
N GLY A 238 -30.19 0.25 -32.81
CA GLY A 238 -30.11 -0.52 -34.05
C GLY A 238 -31.47 -0.75 -34.73
N VAL A 239 -32.55 -0.87 -33.97
CA VAL A 239 -33.91 -1.05 -34.53
C VAL A 239 -34.58 0.30 -34.81
N HIS A 240 -34.31 1.30 -33.98
CA HIS A 240 -34.78 2.67 -34.21
C HIS A 240 -34.05 3.31 -35.40
N GLU A 241 -34.77 4.06 -36.22
CA GLU A 241 -34.22 4.77 -37.37
C GLU A 241 -33.06 5.69 -36.96
N GLY A 242 -31.99 5.73 -37.78
CA GLY A 242 -30.79 6.52 -37.51
C GLY A 242 -29.91 5.99 -36.36
N THR A 243 -30.03 4.71 -36.01
CA THR A 243 -29.22 4.07 -34.97
C THR A 243 -28.58 2.78 -35.48
N TYR A 244 -27.44 2.42 -34.90
CA TYR A 244 -26.63 1.27 -35.32
C TYR A 244 -26.34 0.42 -34.10
N ALA A 245 -26.41 -0.91 -34.22
CA ALA A 245 -26.08 -1.77 -33.09
C ALA A 245 -25.54 -3.13 -33.49
N TYR A 246 -24.77 -3.70 -32.57
CA TYR A 246 -24.43 -5.10 -32.53
C TYR A 246 -25.16 -5.77 -31.37
N GLU A 247 -25.86 -6.85 -31.66
CA GLU A 247 -26.57 -7.68 -30.68
C GLU A 247 -25.67 -8.83 -30.20
N ASP A 248 -25.83 -9.25 -28.95
CA ASP A 248 -25.00 -10.30 -28.34
C ASP A 248 -25.19 -11.70 -28.96
N ASP A 249 -26.17 -11.88 -29.85
CA ASP A 249 -26.34 -13.08 -30.67
C ASP A 249 -25.53 -13.07 -31.98
N GLY A 250 -24.89 -11.95 -32.31
CA GLY A 250 -24.12 -11.78 -33.55
C GLY A 250 -24.82 -10.95 -34.62
N THR A 251 -26.05 -10.50 -34.38
CA THR A 251 -26.82 -9.73 -35.35
C THR A 251 -26.34 -8.27 -35.42
N PHE A 252 -26.11 -7.79 -36.64
CA PHE A 252 -25.83 -6.39 -36.93
C PHE A 252 -27.12 -5.68 -37.34
N TRP A 253 -27.35 -4.49 -36.78
CA TRP A 253 -28.57 -3.70 -36.96
C TRP A 253 -28.24 -2.31 -37.49
N GLY A 254 -29.08 -1.79 -38.40
CA GLY A 254 -29.02 -0.39 -38.87
C GLY A 254 -28.02 -0.09 -40.00
N HIS A 255 -27.29 -1.08 -40.52
CA HIS A 255 -26.31 -0.94 -41.62
C HIS A 255 -26.81 -1.46 -42.97
N GLU A 256 -26.95 -0.66 -44.04
CA GLU A 256 -27.29 -1.15 -45.40
C GLU A 256 -26.18 -1.99 -46.08
N VAL A 257 -25.71 -3.05 -45.42
CA VAL A 257 -24.72 -4.02 -45.91
C VAL A 257 -25.36 -5.39 -45.94
N ASP A 258 -25.16 -6.13 -47.04
CA ASP A 258 -25.66 -7.50 -47.18
C ASP A 258 -25.28 -8.35 -45.96
N GLY A 259 -26.30 -8.95 -45.31
CA GLY A 259 -26.16 -9.74 -44.09
C GLY A 259 -26.52 -9.02 -42.79
N CYS A 260 -26.82 -7.72 -42.83
CA CYS A 260 -27.34 -6.98 -41.68
C CYS A 260 -28.88 -7.00 -41.62
N SER A 261 -29.43 -6.90 -40.40
CA SER A 261 -30.88 -6.82 -40.16
C SER A 261 -31.37 -5.38 -40.20
N HIS A 262 -32.41 -5.12 -41.02
CA HIS A 262 -33.09 -3.81 -41.10
C HIS A 262 -34.59 -4.00 -40.92
N TYR A 263 -35.19 -3.24 -40.00
CA TYR A 263 -36.64 -3.19 -39.83
C TYR A 263 -37.28 -1.98 -40.51
N THR A 264 -36.50 -0.95 -40.87
CA THR A 264 -37.00 0.30 -41.43
C THR A 264 -36.21 0.67 -42.68
N ALA A 265 -36.93 0.80 -43.81
CA ALA A 265 -36.37 1.10 -45.15
C ALA A 265 -36.04 2.59 -45.37
N HIS A 266 -35.80 3.34 -44.30
CA HIS A 266 -35.53 4.78 -44.36
C HIS A 266 -34.26 5.09 -43.56
N LEU A 267 -33.13 4.57 -44.01
CA LEU A 267 -31.82 4.87 -43.41
C LEU A 267 -31.12 5.99 -44.17
N PHE A 268 -31.80 7.13 -44.32
CA PHE A 268 -31.07 8.37 -44.58
C PHE A 268 -30.55 8.90 -43.25
N VAL A 269 -29.39 8.41 -42.83
CA VAL A 269 -28.38 9.37 -42.39
C VAL A 269 -27.81 9.95 -43.67
N ASP A 270 -28.59 10.83 -44.31
CA ASP A 270 -28.02 11.88 -45.18
C ASP A 270 -26.80 12.39 -44.42
N GLY A 271 -25.63 12.55 -45.05
CA GLY A 271 -24.30 12.72 -44.43
C GLY A 271 -24.20 13.85 -43.40
N SER A 272 -24.98 13.72 -42.34
CA SER A 272 -25.53 14.76 -41.49
C SER A 272 -24.68 14.69 -40.26
N ALA A 273 -24.19 15.87 -39.91
CA ALA A 273 -23.35 16.17 -38.77
C ALA A 273 -24.07 15.94 -37.42
N ALA A 274 -24.95 14.95 -37.32
CA ALA A 274 -25.58 14.55 -36.09
C ALA A 274 -24.57 13.78 -35.25
N ASP A 275 -24.25 14.36 -34.10
CA ASP A 275 -23.42 13.74 -33.08
C ASP A 275 -24.01 12.36 -32.67
N LEU A 276 -23.26 11.30 -32.93
CA LEU A 276 -23.60 9.95 -32.48
C LEU A 276 -23.03 9.71 -31.09
N PHE A 277 -23.83 9.11 -30.22
CA PHE A 277 -23.48 8.82 -28.85
C PHE A 277 -23.40 7.30 -28.65
N PRO A 278 -22.46 6.80 -27.83
CA PRO A 278 -22.52 5.43 -27.34
C PRO A 278 -23.87 5.17 -26.69
N CYS A 279 -24.48 4.05 -27.05
CA CYS A 279 -25.80 3.67 -26.59
C CYS A 279 -25.85 2.16 -26.35
N VAL A 280 -26.53 1.76 -25.28
CA VAL A 280 -26.81 0.34 -25.01
C VAL A 280 -28.28 0.16 -24.71
N THR A 281 -28.87 -0.91 -25.25
CA THR A 281 -30.18 -1.39 -24.83
C THR A 281 -30.05 -2.74 -24.15
N LEU A 282 -30.67 -2.87 -22.98
CA LEU A 282 -30.83 -4.14 -22.28
C LEU A 282 -32.30 -4.56 -22.37
N ARG A 283 -32.52 -5.81 -22.76
CA ARG A 283 -33.83 -6.44 -22.95
C ARG A 283 -33.89 -7.71 -22.13
N LYS A 284 -35.01 -7.92 -21.44
CA LYS A 284 -35.29 -9.14 -20.65
C LYS A 284 -34.22 -9.36 -19.55
N SER A 285 -34.64 -10.01 -18.47
CA SER A 285 -34.14 -9.77 -17.11
C SER A 285 -32.62 -9.78 -16.88
N CYS A 286 -32.22 -9.04 -15.83
CA CYS A 286 -30.97 -9.17 -15.06
C CYS A 286 -29.64 -8.98 -15.80
N ALA A 287 -29.63 -8.46 -17.03
CA ALA A 287 -28.40 -8.08 -17.70
C ALA A 287 -27.66 -6.97 -16.93
N LYS A 288 -26.34 -7.13 -16.83
CA LYS A 288 -25.42 -6.16 -16.25
C LYS A 288 -24.22 -6.01 -17.14
N ILE A 289 -23.89 -4.77 -17.49
CA ILE A 289 -22.73 -4.44 -18.32
C ILE A 289 -21.86 -3.37 -17.64
N LYS A 290 -20.61 -3.26 -18.07
CA LYS A 290 -19.70 -2.18 -17.72
C LYS A 290 -19.10 -1.59 -18.99
N ALA A 291 -19.28 -0.30 -19.18
CA ALA A 291 -18.64 0.45 -20.25
C ALA A 291 -17.22 0.88 -19.86
N ASN A 292 -16.38 1.01 -20.86
CA ASN A 292 -15.05 1.60 -20.81
C ASN A 292 -14.95 2.60 -21.97
N PHE A 293 -14.98 3.89 -21.63
CA PHE A 293 -14.86 4.98 -22.59
C PHE A 293 -13.40 5.43 -22.78
N GLY A 294 -12.46 4.60 -22.35
CA GLY A 294 -11.03 4.87 -22.44
C GLY A 294 -10.47 5.70 -21.28
N PRO A 295 -9.20 6.09 -21.39
CA PRO A 295 -8.29 5.79 -22.50
C PRO A 295 -7.71 4.37 -22.46
N ASN A 296 -7.84 3.66 -21.34
CA ASN A 296 -7.22 2.35 -21.13
C ASN A 296 -8.12 1.23 -21.64
N PHE A 297 -7.97 0.89 -22.91
CA PHE A 297 -8.69 -0.20 -23.55
C PHE A 297 -8.02 -1.55 -23.35
N LYS A 298 -8.82 -2.62 -23.34
CA LYS A 298 -8.31 -4.00 -23.26
C LYS A 298 -7.77 -4.47 -24.61
N TYR A 299 -8.42 -4.06 -25.70
CA TYR A 299 -8.05 -4.46 -27.06
C TYR A 299 -7.35 -3.31 -27.78
N ASN A 300 -6.24 -3.62 -28.45
CA ASN A 300 -5.51 -2.66 -29.26
C ASN A 300 -6.00 -2.73 -30.70
N ILE A 301 -6.86 -1.78 -31.10
CA ILE A 301 -7.36 -1.75 -32.47
C ILE A 301 -6.26 -1.39 -33.46
N ALA A 302 -5.21 -0.67 -33.05
CA ALA A 302 -4.13 -0.28 -33.96
C ALA A 302 -3.36 -1.47 -34.55
N ASP A 303 -3.45 -2.65 -33.92
CA ASP A 303 -2.82 -3.88 -34.42
C ASP A 303 -3.74 -4.67 -35.37
N GLU A 304 -5.01 -4.26 -35.53
CA GLU A 304 -6.06 -5.00 -36.27
C GLU A 304 -6.56 -4.28 -37.54
N ILE A 305 -6.08 -3.06 -37.85
CA ILE A 305 -6.46 -2.28 -39.05
C ILE A 305 -5.33 -2.29 -40.09
#